data_AF-A0A7J7JZR6-F1
#
_entry.id   AF-A0A7J7JZR6-F1
#
_cell.length_a   1.000
_cell.length_b   1.000
_cell.length_c   1.000
_cell.angle_alpha   90.00
_cell.angle_beta   90.00
_cell.angle_gamma   90.00
#
_symmetry.space_group_name_H-M   'P 1'
#
loop_
_entity.id
_entity.type
_entity.pdbx_description
1 polymer ?
#
loop_
_entity_poly.entity_id
_entity_poly.type
_entity_poly.pdbx_seq_one_letter_code
_entity_poly.pdbx_strand_id
1 'polypeptide(L)'
;MEPPWRAHHLPHPHSSGLQLCANQVVGVTGFCLEERWILHAFVRMIGASFTNYLARSNTILICKKLEGEKVTKAQEWGIECVNVQWLSELVLGNLRALKLPIDRKYKVFNKPDDFAIDQSMAASVMSGWRVPLKIPKDNCRKFKPSSKSTEAGWDNKRKADGDTFTHPNKRIKLQEIQNTSSNLPKGHRPHVVLTGYTVREKEKYSDIVRSLGGVVCEDVRKCTHLIAEKVLRTPNFLLAMNYCSYISSSEWITESMKSGHFVDERVFTLQNSDAGSMWNILEALERRNNQGKPFADLQFHLTPGVSLSTSLSRNFLSELITAAGGSIQSPDEKRWSVRKILENVKNSQVCTHCLSFVVLNGKPTYIVISCKDDVHICMDILRANQDVYSVEFILSGVMNQVAPYDAVLCVKETKQAN
;
A
#
# COMPACT_ATOMS: atom_id res chain seq x y z
N MET A 1 -5.78 -29.36 -14.76
CA MET A 1 -6.12 -27.93 -14.85
C MET A 1 -7.62 -27.82 -14.85
N GLU A 2 -8.18 -27.18 -13.83
CA GLU A 2 -9.60 -26.89 -13.77
C GLU A 2 -9.91 -25.68 -14.67
N PRO A 3 -11.05 -25.68 -15.38
CA PRO A 3 -11.42 -24.59 -16.28
C PRO A 3 -11.76 -23.32 -15.49
N PRO A 4 -11.57 -22.12 -16.05
CA PRO A 4 -11.82 -20.88 -15.33
C PRO A 4 -13.29 -20.75 -14.87
N TRP A 5 -13.51 -20.75 -13.54
CA TRP A 5 -14.86 -20.73 -12.94
C TRP A 5 -15.30 -19.38 -12.37
N ARG A 6 -14.49 -18.31 -12.48
CA ARG A 6 -14.80 -16.96 -11.97
C ARG A 6 -14.69 -15.90 -13.07
N ALA A 7 -15.46 -14.82 -12.95
CA ALA A 7 -15.51 -13.77 -14.00
C ALA A 7 -14.15 -13.10 -14.25
N HIS A 8 -13.28 -12.95 -13.23
CA HIS A 8 -11.93 -12.41 -13.41
C HIS A 8 -10.96 -13.36 -14.13
N HIS A 9 -11.30 -14.64 -14.25
CA HIS A 9 -10.46 -15.58 -15.01
C HIS A 9 -10.69 -15.49 -16.52
N LEU A 10 -11.71 -14.74 -16.96
CA LEU A 10 -12.09 -14.64 -18.37
C LEU A 10 -11.55 -13.33 -18.99
N PRO A 11 -11.18 -13.34 -20.29
CA PRO A 11 -10.81 -12.13 -21.01
C PRO A 11 -11.91 -11.05 -20.98
N HIS A 12 -11.43 -9.85 -20.63
CA HIS A 12 -12.03 -8.53 -20.68
C HIS A 12 -12.75 -8.18 -22.01
N PRO A 13 -14.10 -8.04 -22.14
CA PRO A 13 -14.69 -7.47 -23.35
C PRO A 13 -14.27 -6.01 -23.59
N HIS A 14 -13.90 -5.30 -22.52
CA HIS A 14 -13.58 -3.88 -22.56
C HIS A 14 -12.07 -3.67 -22.65
N SER A 15 -11.63 -2.95 -23.67
CA SER A 15 -10.29 -2.39 -23.75
C SER A 15 -10.09 -1.37 -22.64
N SER A 16 -8.90 -1.36 -22.04
CA SER A 16 -8.47 -0.42 -21.01
C SER A 16 -8.79 1.03 -21.43
N GLY A 17 -9.89 1.59 -20.93
CA GLY A 17 -10.31 2.96 -21.24
C GLY A 17 -11.82 3.24 -21.27
N LEU A 18 -12.69 2.25 -21.49
CA LEU A 18 -14.14 2.49 -21.46
C LEU A 18 -14.68 2.54 -20.02
N GLN A 19 -14.88 3.74 -19.48
CA GLN A 19 -15.54 3.97 -18.20
C GLN A 19 -17.06 3.87 -18.32
N LEU A 20 -17.59 2.67 -18.55
CA LEU A 20 -19.02 2.43 -18.75
C LEU A 20 -19.87 2.81 -17.53
N CYS A 21 -19.32 2.67 -16.32
CA CYS A 21 -20.02 2.90 -15.06
C CYS A 21 -19.37 4.01 -14.20
N ALA A 22 -18.76 5.05 -14.79
CA ALA A 22 -18.11 6.14 -14.04
C ALA A 22 -19.02 6.86 -13.03
N ASN A 23 -20.33 6.85 -13.27
CA ASN A 23 -21.32 7.48 -12.39
C ASN A 23 -21.75 6.58 -11.22
N GLN A 24 -21.31 5.32 -11.16
CA GLN A 24 -21.69 4.39 -10.11
C GLN A 24 -20.69 4.45 -8.95
N VAL A 25 -21.21 4.55 -7.73
CA VAL A 25 -20.43 4.51 -6.49
C VAL A 25 -20.92 3.32 -5.67
N VAL A 26 -20.16 2.24 -5.69
CA VAL A 26 -20.55 0.92 -5.21
C VAL A 26 -19.99 0.67 -3.81
N GLY A 27 -20.90 0.44 -2.85
CA GLY A 27 -20.54 -0.03 -1.51
C GLY A 27 -20.60 -1.56 -1.41
N VAL A 28 -19.87 -2.16 -0.47
CA VAL A 28 -19.89 -3.62 -0.22
C VAL A 28 -20.09 -3.94 1.27
N THR A 29 -20.90 -4.96 1.58
CA THR A 29 -21.14 -5.45 2.95
C THR A 29 -21.35 -6.98 3.02
N GLY A 30 -20.89 -7.59 4.12
CA GLY A 30 -21.09 -9.02 4.39
C GLY A 30 -20.08 -9.99 3.77
N PHE A 31 -18.97 -9.49 3.20
CA PHE A 31 -17.93 -10.30 2.55
C PHE A 31 -16.62 -10.32 3.35
N CYS A 32 -15.85 -11.41 3.25
CA CYS A 32 -14.51 -11.54 3.83
C CYS A 32 -13.47 -10.70 3.06
N LEU A 33 -12.23 -10.63 3.56
CA LEU A 33 -11.19 -9.78 2.95
C LEU A 33 -10.82 -10.22 1.54
N GLU A 34 -10.66 -11.52 1.27
CA GLU A 34 -10.34 -12.01 -0.07
C GLU A 34 -11.48 -11.71 -1.07
N GLU A 35 -12.73 -11.92 -0.67
CA GLU A 35 -13.92 -11.62 -1.48
C GLU A 35 -14.01 -10.13 -1.81
N ARG A 36 -13.73 -9.25 -0.84
CA ARG A 36 -13.72 -7.79 -1.05
C ARG A 36 -12.67 -7.36 -2.06
N TRP A 37 -11.50 -7.97 -2.04
CA TRP A 37 -10.46 -7.70 -3.04
C TRP A 37 -10.92 -8.03 -4.46
N ILE A 38 -11.61 -9.15 -4.63
CA ILE A 38 -12.18 -9.54 -5.93
C ILE A 38 -13.27 -8.55 -6.36
N LEU A 39 -14.18 -8.18 -5.46
CA LEU A 39 -15.23 -7.20 -5.75
C LEU A 39 -14.65 -5.82 -6.10
N HIS A 40 -13.61 -5.38 -5.39
CA HIS A 40 -12.90 -4.15 -5.69
C HIS A 40 -12.26 -4.19 -7.09
N ALA A 41 -11.64 -5.31 -7.46
CA ALA A 41 -11.12 -5.51 -8.81
C ALA A 41 -12.23 -5.41 -9.87
N PHE A 42 -13.37 -6.08 -9.65
CA PHE A 42 -14.52 -6.01 -10.55
C PHE A 42 -15.08 -4.59 -10.70
N VAL A 43 -15.25 -3.84 -9.62
CA VAL A 43 -15.72 -2.45 -9.65
C VAL A 43 -14.77 -1.57 -10.47
N ARG A 44 -13.46 -1.75 -10.29
CA ARG A 44 -12.45 -1.03 -11.09
C ARG A 44 -12.48 -1.39 -12.56
N MET A 45 -12.73 -2.65 -12.89
CA MET A 45 -12.78 -3.12 -14.27
C MET A 45 -13.98 -2.55 -15.06
N ILE A 46 -15.09 -2.27 -14.39
CA ILE A 46 -16.25 -1.61 -15.02
C ILE A 46 -16.14 -0.07 -15.02
N GLY A 47 -15.08 0.47 -14.41
CA GLY A 47 -14.83 1.91 -14.30
C GLY A 47 -15.69 2.64 -13.26
N ALA A 48 -16.26 1.92 -12.29
CA ALA A 48 -17.02 2.50 -11.18
C ALA A 48 -16.13 2.81 -9.96
N SER A 49 -16.62 3.64 -9.04
CA SER A 49 -15.92 3.95 -7.79
C SER A 49 -16.31 2.97 -6.68
N PHE A 50 -15.34 2.50 -5.91
CA PHE A 50 -15.57 1.56 -4.79
C PHE A 50 -15.50 2.27 -3.44
N THR A 51 -16.47 2.03 -2.54
CA THR A 51 -16.43 2.56 -1.17
C THR A 51 -16.56 1.47 -0.09
N ASN A 52 -15.79 1.64 0.99
CA ASN A 52 -15.86 0.78 2.18
C ASN A 52 -16.95 1.19 3.18
N TYR A 53 -17.47 2.40 3.05
CA TYR A 53 -18.52 2.99 3.85
C TYR A 53 -19.75 3.20 2.98
N LEU A 54 -20.87 3.44 3.63
CA LEU A 54 -22.10 3.83 2.97
C LEU A 54 -22.32 5.32 3.20
N ALA A 55 -22.50 6.07 2.13
CA ALA A 55 -22.90 7.47 2.11
C ALA A 55 -24.10 7.65 1.17
N ARG A 56 -24.81 8.78 1.27
CA ARG A 56 -25.94 9.10 0.37
C ARG A 56 -25.55 9.28 -1.10
N SER A 57 -24.26 9.43 -1.38
CA SER A 57 -23.68 9.45 -2.72
C SER A 57 -23.53 8.07 -3.34
N ASN A 58 -23.65 7.00 -2.56
CA ASN A 58 -23.61 5.64 -3.08
C ASN A 58 -24.85 5.36 -3.93
N THR A 59 -24.63 4.79 -5.10
CA THR A 59 -25.71 4.44 -6.02
C THR A 59 -26.24 3.04 -5.74
N ILE A 60 -25.35 2.11 -5.38
CA ILE A 60 -25.64 0.69 -5.20
C ILE A 60 -24.86 0.13 -4.01
N LEU A 61 -25.48 -0.76 -3.25
CA LEU A 61 -24.84 -1.55 -2.19
C LEU A 61 -24.85 -3.04 -2.57
N ILE A 62 -23.68 -3.65 -2.67
CA ILE A 62 -23.56 -5.10 -2.86
C ILE A 62 -23.56 -5.79 -1.49
N CYS A 63 -24.52 -6.68 -1.28
CA CYS A 63 -24.71 -7.40 -0.03
C CYS A 63 -24.62 -8.90 -0.25
N LYS A 64 -23.94 -9.61 0.65
CA LYS A 64 -24.02 -11.09 0.71
C LYS A 64 -25.37 -11.56 1.28
N LYS A 65 -25.83 -10.85 2.31
CA LYS A 65 -27.10 -11.07 3.01
C LYS A 65 -27.79 -9.75 3.29
N LEU A 66 -29.12 -9.76 3.42
CA LEU A 66 -29.92 -8.59 3.80
C LEU A 66 -29.87 -8.32 5.31
N GLU A 67 -28.67 -8.27 5.89
CA GLU A 67 -28.47 -8.04 7.31
C GLU A 67 -27.35 -7.02 7.56
N GLY A 68 -27.42 -6.37 8.72
CA GLY A 68 -26.41 -5.41 9.17
C GLY A 68 -26.78 -3.95 8.94
N GLU A 69 -26.10 -3.07 9.68
CA GLU A 69 -26.41 -1.64 9.76
C GLU A 69 -26.37 -0.93 8.40
N LYS A 70 -25.41 -1.31 7.53
CA LYS A 70 -25.30 -0.77 6.18
C LYS A 70 -26.52 -1.08 5.31
N VAL A 71 -27.12 -2.28 5.45
CA VAL A 71 -28.30 -2.65 4.67
C VAL A 71 -29.51 -1.84 5.11
N THR A 72 -29.71 -1.72 6.43
CA THR A 72 -30.77 -0.88 7.00
C THR A 72 -30.64 0.57 6.55
N LYS A 73 -29.43 1.14 6.61
CA LYS A 73 -29.18 2.52 6.13
C LYS A 73 -29.34 2.68 4.63
N ALA A 74 -28.94 1.69 3.83
CA ALA A 74 -29.15 1.73 2.39
C ALA A 74 -30.65 1.77 2.05
N GLN A 75 -31.45 0.95 2.71
CA GLN A 75 -32.91 0.95 2.55
C GLN A 75 -33.54 2.29 2.97
N GLU A 76 -33.13 2.85 4.11
CA GLU A 76 -33.57 4.19 4.55
C GLU A 76 -33.22 5.29 3.54
N TRP A 77 -32.07 5.18 2.86
CA TRP A 77 -31.60 6.18 1.89
C TRP A 77 -32.09 5.92 0.46
N GLY A 78 -32.86 4.86 0.23
CA GLY A 78 -33.33 4.48 -1.11
C GLY A 78 -32.22 3.97 -2.02
N ILE A 79 -31.11 3.48 -1.47
CA ILE A 79 -30.00 2.87 -2.20
C ILE A 79 -30.36 1.41 -2.49
N GLU A 80 -30.23 0.99 -3.74
CA GLU A 80 -30.56 -0.36 -4.15
C GLU A 80 -29.54 -1.38 -3.64
N CYS A 81 -30.02 -2.40 -2.91
CA CYS A 81 -29.22 -3.53 -2.46
C CYS A 81 -29.24 -4.66 -3.50
N VAL A 82 -28.07 -5.09 -3.95
CA VAL A 82 -27.91 -6.14 -4.98
C VAL A 82 -26.90 -7.21 -4.56
N ASN A 83 -26.95 -8.37 -5.20
CA ASN A 83 -25.97 -9.45 -5.01
C ASN A 83 -24.76 -9.31 -5.96
N VAL A 84 -23.76 -10.18 -5.78
CA VAL A 84 -22.51 -10.18 -6.57
C VAL A 84 -22.75 -10.42 -8.07
N GLN A 85 -23.82 -11.13 -8.44
CA GLN A 85 -24.14 -11.44 -9.83
C GLN A 85 -24.35 -10.17 -10.68
N TRP A 86 -24.87 -9.09 -10.07
CA TRP A 86 -24.99 -7.79 -10.73
C TRP A 86 -23.64 -7.30 -11.27
N LEU A 87 -22.61 -7.37 -10.41
CA LEU A 87 -21.27 -6.94 -10.76
C LEU A 87 -20.58 -7.91 -11.72
N SER A 88 -20.75 -9.23 -11.50
CA SER A 88 -20.21 -10.26 -12.40
C SER A 88 -20.73 -10.12 -13.83
N GLU A 89 -22.02 -9.84 -14.01
CA GLU A 89 -22.60 -9.65 -15.35
C GLU A 89 -22.12 -8.37 -16.03
N LEU A 90 -21.90 -7.29 -15.27
CA LEU A 90 -21.32 -6.05 -15.80
C LEU A 90 -19.87 -6.24 -16.25
N VAL A 91 -19.07 -6.96 -15.46
CA VAL A 91 -17.69 -7.31 -15.82
C VAL A 91 -17.64 -8.10 -17.15
N LEU A 92 -18.64 -8.94 -17.39
CA LEU A 92 -18.80 -9.71 -18.63
C LEU A 92 -19.44 -8.92 -19.78
N GLY A 93 -19.71 -7.61 -19.62
CA GLY A 93 -20.22 -6.73 -20.67
C GLY A 93 -21.74 -6.70 -20.82
N ASN A 94 -22.50 -7.29 -19.89
CA ASN A 94 -23.96 -7.22 -19.94
C ASN A 94 -24.49 -5.93 -19.30
N LEU A 95 -24.59 -4.88 -20.10
CA LEU A 95 -25.15 -3.57 -19.69
C LEU A 95 -26.63 -3.61 -19.30
N ARG A 96 -27.36 -4.71 -19.56
CA ARG A 96 -28.76 -4.86 -19.11
C ARG A 96 -28.89 -4.82 -17.58
N ALA A 97 -27.82 -5.16 -16.86
CA ALA A 97 -27.77 -5.07 -15.41
C ALA A 97 -27.94 -3.62 -14.88
N LEU A 98 -27.71 -2.60 -15.71
CA LEU A 98 -27.92 -1.19 -15.35
C LEU A 98 -29.35 -0.68 -15.58
N LYS A 99 -30.23 -1.47 -16.22
CA LYS A 99 -31.60 -1.03 -16.50
C LYS A 99 -32.41 -0.94 -15.20
N LEU A 100 -33.11 0.18 -15.02
CA LEU A 100 -34.09 0.36 -13.96
C LEU A 100 -35.49 -0.04 -14.47
N PRO A 101 -36.32 -0.74 -13.67
CA PRO A 101 -36.03 -1.26 -12.33
C PRO A 101 -35.03 -2.44 -12.37
N ILE A 102 -34.20 -2.54 -11.33
CA ILE A 102 -33.21 -3.62 -11.20
C ILE A 102 -33.92 -4.97 -11.18
N ASP A 103 -33.42 -5.90 -12.00
CA ASP A 103 -33.98 -7.24 -12.15
C ASP A 103 -33.99 -8.01 -10.82
N ARG A 104 -35.05 -8.79 -10.58
CA ARG A 104 -35.28 -9.56 -9.35
C ARG A 104 -34.14 -10.54 -9.07
N LYS A 105 -33.47 -11.05 -10.10
CA LYS A 105 -32.32 -11.97 -9.95
C LYS A 105 -31.15 -11.38 -9.14
N TYR A 106 -31.01 -10.05 -9.14
CA TYR A 106 -29.98 -9.37 -8.35
C TYR A 106 -30.42 -9.11 -6.91
N LYS A 107 -31.70 -9.27 -6.59
CA LYS A 107 -32.26 -9.11 -5.23
C LYS A 107 -32.45 -10.45 -4.50
N VAL A 108 -31.91 -11.54 -5.05
CA VAL A 108 -31.87 -12.86 -4.40
C VAL A 108 -30.52 -13.03 -3.70
N PHE A 109 -30.54 -13.16 -2.37
CA PHE A 109 -29.36 -13.25 -1.49
C PHE A 109 -29.20 -14.66 -0.90
N ASN A 110 -28.10 -14.91 -0.19
CA ASN A 110 -27.77 -16.22 0.40
C ASN A 110 -27.59 -17.37 -0.62
N LYS A 111 -26.84 -17.12 -1.69
CA LYS A 111 -26.52 -18.18 -2.66
C LYS A 111 -25.39 -19.08 -2.12
N PRO A 112 -25.36 -20.38 -2.50
CA PRO A 112 -24.28 -21.28 -2.11
C PRO A 112 -22.93 -20.86 -2.72
N ASP A 113 -22.94 -20.24 -3.89
CA ASP A 113 -21.79 -19.56 -4.49
C ASP A 113 -22.21 -18.20 -5.05
N ASP A 114 -21.78 -17.13 -4.39
CA ASP A 114 -22.07 -15.76 -4.79
C ASP A 114 -21.31 -15.34 -6.07
N PHE A 115 -20.18 -15.99 -6.38
CA PHE A 115 -19.31 -15.64 -7.51
C PHE A 115 -19.53 -16.52 -8.74
N ALA A 116 -20.51 -17.43 -8.70
CA ALA A 116 -20.85 -18.30 -9.82
C ALA A 116 -21.19 -17.49 -11.08
N ILE A 117 -20.48 -17.78 -12.17
CA ILE A 117 -20.78 -17.17 -13.47
C ILE A 117 -21.95 -17.91 -14.12
N ASP A 118 -22.83 -17.16 -14.79
CA ASP A 118 -23.73 -17.75 -15.77
C ASP A 118 -22.91 -18.29 -16.97
N GLN A 119 -22.75 -19.61 -17.01
CA GLN A 119 -21.95 -20.30 -18.02
C GLN A 119 -22.41 -20.02 -19.46
N SER A 120 -23.65 -19.58 -19.65
CA SER A 120 -24.17 -19.17 -20.98
C SER A 120 -23.53 -17.88 -21.48
N MET A 121 -23.19 -16.94 -20.59
CA MET A 121 -22.56 -15.65 -20.91
C MET A 121 -21.08 -15.81 -21.26
N ALA A 122 -20.41 -16.77 -20.63
CA ALA A 122 -19.01 -17.10 -20.88
C ALA A 122 -18.83 -18.18 -21.97
N ALA A 123 -19.90 -18.66 -22.60
CA ALA A 123 -19.85 -19.84 -23.48
C ALA A 123 -18.90 -19.68 -24.67
N SER A 124 -18.85 -18.49 -25.28
CA SER A 124 -17.94 -18.16 -26.39
C SER A 124 -16.47 -18.25 -25.96
N VAL A 125 -16.17 -17.75 -24.76
CA VAL A 125 -14.82 -17.70 -24.17
C VAL A 125 -14.40 -19.05 -23.57
N MET A 126 -15.36 -19.82 -23.06
CA MET A 126 -15.15 -21.15 -22.45
C MET A 126 -15.09 -22.28 -23.48
N SER A 127 -15.40 -22.01 -24.75
CA SER A 127 -15.41 -23.00 -25.83
C SER A 127 -14.06 -23.73 -25.96
N GLY A 128 -12.94 -23.02 -25.87
CA GLY A 128 -11.59 -23.59 -25.93
C GLY A 128 -11.25 -24.52 -24.76
N TRP A 129 -11.88 -24.31 -23.60
CA TRP A 129 -11.74 -25.18 -22.42
C TRP A 129 -12.65 -26.42 -22.47
N ARG A 130 -13.70 -26.41 -23.29
CA ARG A 130 -14.62 -27.54 -23.49
C ARG A 130 -14.12 -28.55 -24.51
N VAL A 131 -13.07 -28.22 -25.28
CA VAL A 131 -12.48 -29.11 -26.27
C VAL A 131 -11.20 -29.73 -25.69
N PRO A 132 -11.19 -31.05 -25.40
CA PRO A 132 -9.96 -31.72 -25.00
C PRO A 132 -8.92 -31.58 -26.10
N LEU A 133 -7.75 -31.01 -25.75
CA LEU A 133 -6.63 -30.91 -26.69
C LEU A 133 -6.17 -32.32 -27.04
N LYS A 134 -6.37 -32.72 -28.30
CA LYS A 134 -5.81 -33.96 -28.84
C LYS A 134 -4.31 -33.76 -29.06
N ILE A 135 -3.50 -34.03 -28.04
CA ILE A 135 -2.05 -34.02 -28.18
C ILE A 135 -1.64 -35.24 -29.03
N PRO A 136 -1.04 -35.05 -30.22
CA PRO A 136 -0.55 -36.18 -31.02
C PRO A 136 0.49 -36.96 -30.22
N LYS A 137 0.37 -38.30 -30.21
CA LYS A 137 1.23 -39.19 -29.40
C LYS A 137 2.73 -39.02 -29.67
N ASP A 138 3.10 -38.51 -30.85
CA ASP A 138 4.49 -38.24 -31.23
C ASP A 138 5.07 -36.98 -30.55
N ASN A 139 4.24 -36.04 -30.10
CA ASN A 139 4.69 -34.84 -29.39
C ASN A 139 4.91 -35.06 -27.89
N CYS A 140 4.25 -36.04 -27.27
CA CYS A 140 4.47 -36.38 -25.86
C CYS A 140 5.88 -36.95 -25.60
N ARG A 141 6.54 -37.53 -26.61
CA ARG A 141 7.90 -38.11 -26.46
C ARG A 141 9.01 -37.06 -26.44
N LYS A 142 8.77 -35.87 -27.02
CA LYS A 142 9.72 -34.75 -26.99
C LYS A 142 9.69 -33.98 -25.66
N PHE A 143 8.63 -34.15 -24.87
CA PHE A 143 8.49 -33.55 -23.56
C PHE A 143 8.72 -34.62 -22.48
N LYS A 144 9.99 -34.85 -22.10
CA LYS A 144 10.30 -35.51 -20.84
C LYS A 144 10.16 -34.45 -19.74
N PRO A 145 9.19 -34.55 -18.82
CA PRO A 145 9.25 -33.75 -17.61
C PRO A 145 10.47 -34.23 -16.82
N SER A 146 11.40 -33.33 -16.47
CA SER A 146 12.43 -33.67 -15.50
C SER A 146 11.70 -34.01 -14.20
N SER A 147 11.85 -35.24 -13.74
CA SER A 147 11.23 -35.76 -12.53
C SER A 147 11.74 -35.02 -11.30
N LYS A 148 11.14 -33.88 -10.97
CA LYS A 148 11.07 -33.30 -9.63
C LYS A 148 9.83 -32.44 -9.52
N SER A 149 8.66 -33.06 -9.32
CA SER A 149 7.59 -32.54 -8.43
C SER A 149 6.26 -33.23 -8.71
N THR A 150 5.94 -34.23 -7.89
CA THR A 150 4.61 -34.67 -7.43
C THR A 150 4.92 -35.79 -6.44
N GLU A 151 4.39 -35.93 -5.24
CA GLU A 151 3.33 -35.33 -4.43
C GLU A 151 3.49 -36.03 -3.07
N ALA A 152 3.34 -35.31 -1.95
CA ALA A 152 2.97 -35.81 -0.60
C ALA A 152 3.31 -34.68 0.38
N GLY A 153 2.37 -34.16 1.18
CA GLY A 153 1.63 -34.95 2.15
C GLY A 153 2.32 -34.77 3.50
N TRP A 154 1.78 -33.86 4.31
CA TRP A 154 2.14 -33.64 5.70
C TRP A 154 1.93 -34.94 6.49
N ASP A 155 3.00 -35.52 7.05
CA ASP A 155 2.98 -36.22 8.34
C ASP A 155 4.39 -36.69 8.75
N ASN A 156 5.03 -35.94 9.65
CA ASN A 156 6.27 -36.34 10.29
C ASN A 156 5.97 -37.25 11.49
N LYS A 157 6.08 -38.56 11.28
CA LYS A 157 6.24 -39.54 12.36
C LYS A 157 7.04 -40.74 11.88
N ARG A 158 8.33 -40.81 12.26
CA ARG A 158 9.00 -41.96 12.89
C ARG A 158 10.52 -41.92 12.68
N LYS A 159 11.21 -41.90 13.83
CA LYS A 159 12.27 -42.82 14.28
C LYS A 159 13.39 -43.21 13.31
N ALA A 160 14.60 -42.86 13.77
CA ALA A 160 15.85 -43.62 13.77
C ALA A 160 15.86 -44.95 13.01
N ASP A 161 16.81 -45.09 12.09
CA ASP A 161 17.92 -46.02 12.27
C ASP A 161 19.14 -45.53 11.48
N GLY A 162 20.32 -45.72 12.09
CA GLY A 162 21.59 -45.19 11.61
C GLY A 162 22.13 -45.96 10.41
N ASP A 163 22.96 -45.29 9.63
CA ASP A 163 24.22 -45.92 9.28
C ASP A 163 25.31 -44.89 8.98
N THR A 164 26.51 -45.30 9.34
CA THR A 164 27.70 -44.48 9.56
C THR A 164 28.49 -44.39 8.27
N PHE A 165 28.72 -43.18 7.72
CA PHE A 165 29.83 -42.96 6.80
C PHE A 165 30.53 -41.63 7.11
N THR A 166 31.72 -41.78 7.66
CA THR A 166 32.69 -40.76 8.04
C THR A 166 33.44 -40.24 6.83
N HIS A 167 33.49 -38.91 6.64
CA HIS A 167 34.51 -38.24 5.84
C HIS A 167 34.74 -36.80 6.36
N PRO A 168 35.91 -36.20 6.07
CA PRO A 168 36.80 -35.68 7.11
C PRO A 168 36.58 -34.20 7.44
N ASN A 169 36.72 -33.89 8.72
CA ASN A 169 36.83 -32.54 9.25
C ASN A 169 38.11 -31.84 8.74
N LYS A 170 38.02 -31.10 7.64
CA LYS A 170 38.90 -29.94 7.41
C LYS A 170 38.27 -28.71 8.04
N ARG A 171 38.54 -28.60 9.33
CA ARG A 171 38.30 -27.43 10.17
C ARG A 171 39.08 -26.25 9.56
N ILE A 172 38.40 -25.36 8.84
CA ILE A 172 38.96 -24.05 8.52
C ILE A 172 39.08 -23.33 9.86
N LYS A 173 40.33 -23.14 10.32
CA LYS A 173 40.67 -22.31 11.49
C LYS A 173 40.18 -20.89 11.20
N LEU A 174 38.99 -20.56 11.69
CA LEU A 174 38.68 -19.19 12.09
C LEU A 174 39.71 -18.84 13.16
N GLN A 175 40.68 -18.01 12.80
CA GLN A 175 41.54 -17.38 13.78
C GLN A 175 40.63 -16.65 14.77
N GLU A 176 40.82 -16.95 16.05
CA GLU A 176 40.17 -16.28 17.16
C GLU A 176 40.48 -14.78 17.06
N ILE A 177 39.55 -14.03 16.48
CA ILE A 177 39.52 -12.59 16.66
C ILE A 177 39.21 -12.42 18.14
N GLN A 178 40.21 -11.98 18.87
CA GLN A 178 40.12 -11.64 20.28
C GLN A 178 38.84 -10.85 20.51
N ASN A 179 38.05 -11.27 21.49
CA ASN A 179 36.91 -10.52 22.03
C ASN A 179 37.41 -9.16 22.52
N THR A 180 37.57 -8.20 21.62
CA THR A 180 37.54 -6.79 21.97
C THR A 180 36.08 -6.48 22.19
N SER A 181 35.64 -6.75 23.42
CA SER A 181 34.62 -5.95 24.09
C SER A 181 35.14 -4.50 24.13
N SER A 182 35.22 -3.84 22.97
CA SER A 182 35.37 -2.41 22.90
C SER A 182 34.05 -1.87 23.39
N ASN A 183 34.04 -1.48 24.67
CA ASN A 183 33.00 -0.67 25.27
C ASN A 183 32.91 0.64 24.47
N LEU A 184 32.18 0.63 23.35
CA LEU A 184 31.78 1.87 22.71
C LEU A 184 30.94 2.66 23.74
N PRO A 185 31.25 3.95 23.95
CA PRO A 185 30.47 4.83 24.81
C PRO A 185 28.99 4.67 24.46
N LYS A 186 28.13 4.61 25.49
CA LYS A 186 26.68 4.34 25.33
C LYS A 186 25.96 5.29 24.35
N GLY A 187 26.58 6.43 23.98
CA GLY A 187 26.08 7.38 22.98
C GLY A 187 26.44 7.11 21.52
N HIS A 188 27.32 6.16 21.19
CA HIS A 188 27.76 5.89 19.80
C HIS A 188 27.49 4.45 19.35
N ARG A 189 26.61 3.71 20.03
CA ARG A 189 26.24 2.36 19.59
C ARG A 189 25.26 2.45 18.42
N PRO A 190 25.61 1.98 17.22
CA PRO A 190 24.71 2.03 16.08
C PRO A 190 23.53 1.08 16.31
N HIS A 191 22.35 1.67 16.32
CA HIS A 191 21.06 0.99 16.30
C HIS A 191 20.64 0.82 14.85
N VAL A 192 20.77 -0.40 14.33
CA VAL A 192 20.67 -0.71 12.91
C VAL A 192 19.33 -1.37 12.59
N VAL A 193 18.67 -0.89 11.53
CA VAL A 193 17.49 -1.54 10.93
C VAL A 193 17.85 -1.97 9.51
N LEU A 194 17.52 -3.21 9.16
CA LEU A 194 17.77 -3.78 7.83
C LEU A 194 16.47 -3.84 7.01
N THR A 195 16.44 -3.23 5.82
CA THR A 195 15.30 -3.26 4.90
C THR A 195 15.72 -3.72 3.50
N GLY A 196 14.82 -4.43 2.79
CA GLY A 196 15.07 -4.88 1.41
C GLY A 196 15.82 -6.22 1.26
N TYR A 197 16.40 -6.76 2.33
CA TYR A 197 17.17 -8.01 2.28
C TYR A 197 16.37 -9.29 2.55
N THR A 198 16.87 -10.44 2.09
CA THR A 198 16.34 -11.76 2.42
C THR A 198 16.56 -12.12 3.89
N VAL A 199 15.82 -13.11 4.42
CA VAL A 199 15.95 -13.56 5.82
C VAL A 199 17.38 -13.99 6.16
N ARG A 200 18.03 -14.74 5.27
CA ARG A 200 19.41 -15.22 5.45
C ARG A 200 20.42 -14.08 5.49
N GLU A 201 20.26 -13.08 4.63
CA GLU A 201 21.14 -11.91 4.62
C GLU A 201 20.93 -11.07 5.87
N LYS A 202 19.68 -10.89 6.31
CA LYS A 202 19.37 -10.18 7.56
C LYS A 202 20.03 -10.86 8.76
N GLU A 203 19.99 -12.18 8.86
CA GLU A 203 20.67 -12.94 9.92
C GLU A 203 22.19 -12.72 9.86
N LYS A 204 22.81 -12.91 8.69
CA LYS A 204 24.24 -12.69 8.49
C LYS A 204 24.68 -11.28 8.90
N TYR A 205 23.99 -10.24 8.42
CA TYR A 205 24.31 -8.86 8.75
C TYR A 205 24.04 -8.55 10.22
N SER A 206 23.02 -9.15 10.81
CA SER A 206 22.71 -8.97 12.23
C SER A 206 23.81 -9.53 13.13
N ASP A 207 24.37 -10.69 12.79
CA ASP A 207 25.46 -11.30 13.55
C ASP A 207 26.74 -10.47 13.45
N ILE A 208 27.03 -9.91 12.26
CA ILE A 208 28.15 -8.99 12.06
C ILE A 208 27.98 -7.73 12.92
N VAL A 209 26.81 -7.08 12.87
CA VAL A 209 26.55 -5.87 13.66
C VAL A 209 26.69 -6.14 15.17
N ARG A 210 26.20 -7.29 15.64
CA ARG A 210 26.36 -7.69 17.05
C ARG A 210 27.82 -7.95 17.42
N SER A 211 28.58 -8.60 16.54
CA SER A 211 30.01 -8.86 16.76
C SER A 211 30.85 -7.59 16.86
N LEU A 212 30.46 -6.53 16.13
CA LEU A 212 31.08 -5.20 16.16
C LEU A 212 30.59 -4.33 17.32
N GLY A 213 29.64 -4.82 18.14
CA GLY A 213 29.11 -4.11 19.31
C GLY A 213 27.91 -3.20 19.07
N GLY A 214 27.30 -3.26 17.87
CA GLY A 214 26.04 -2.58 17.52
C GLY A 214 24.79 -3.34 17.95
N VAL A 215 23.64 -2.70 17.85
CA VAL A 215 22.33 -3.27 18.23
C VAL A 215 21.41 -3.32 17.01
N VAL A 216 20.92 -4.49 16.67
CA VAL A 216 19.89 -4.64 15.64
C VAL A 216 18.53 -4.37 16.27
N CYS A 217 17.82 -3.37 15.76
CA CYS A 217 16.51 -2.98 16.27
C CYS A 217 15.39 -3.47 15.37
N GLU A 218 14.31 -3.94 15.97
CA GLU A 218 13.05 -4.17 15.26
C GLU A 218 12.22 -2.89 15.18
N ASP A 219 12.31 -2.04 16.21
CA ASP A 219 11.62 -0.75 16.26
C ASP A 219 12.42 0.34 15.52
N VAL A 220 11.80 0.89 14.48
CA VAL A 220 12.40 1.94 13.64
C VAL A 220 12.59 3.26 14.39
N ARG A 221 11.83 3.52 15.45
CA ARG A 221 11.89 4.80 16.19
C ARG A 221 13.21 4.99 16.95
N LYS A 222 13.89 3.89 17.27
CA LYS A 222 15.20 3.87 17.95
C LYS A 222 16.35 3.72 16.96
N CYS A 223 16.07 3.69 15.65
CA CYS A 223 17.10 3.47 14.66
C CYS A 223 17.98 4.72 14.50
N THR A 224 19.28 4.48 14.40
CA THR A 224 20.28 5.50 14.05
C THR A 224 20.76 5.28 12.61
N HIS A 225 20.81 4.02 12.17
CA HIS A 225 21.26 3.60 10.86
C HIS A 225 20.20 2.75 10.20
N LEU A 226 19.76 3.16 9.01
CA LEU A 226 18.95 2.32 8.13
C LEU A 226 19.87 1.75 7.05
N ILE A 227 19.92 0.43 6.95
CA ILE A 227 20.69 -0.24 5.91
C ILE A 227 19.72 -0.83 4.89
N ALA A 228 19.88 -0.42 3.64
CA ALA A 228 19.00 -0.79 2.55
C ALA A 228 19.81 -1.14 1.30
N GLU A 229 19.35 -2.15 0.56
CA GLU A 229 19.98 -2.55 -0.71
C GLU A 229 19.70 -1.51 -1.80
N LYS A 230 18.46 -1.00 -1.83
CA LYS A 230 17.96 -0.04 -2.83
C LYS A 230 17.02 0.96 -2.17
N VAL A 231 16.91 2.13 -2.77
CA VAL A 231 15.93 3.15 -2.37
C VAL A 231 14.53 2.67 -2.79
N LEU A 232 13.83 2.04 -1.85
CA LEU A 232 12.45 1.61 -2.03
C LEU A 232 11.57 2.28 -0.98
N ARG A 233 10.35 2.67 -1.35
CA ARG A 233 9.34 3.22 -0.43
C ARG A 233 8.73 2.14 0.46
N THR A 234 9.56 1.42 1.22
CA THR A 234 9.10 0.43 2.19
C THR A 234 8.62 1.12 3.47
N PRO A 235 7.75 0.48 4.28
CA PRO A 235 7.30 1.04 5.55
C PRO A 235 8.45 1.44 6.49
N ASN A 236 9.46 0.56 6.60
CA ASN A 236 10.64 0.81 7.42
C ASN A 236 11.47 1.99 6.88
N PHE A 237 11.60 2.11 5.55
CA PHE A 237 12.32 3.22 4.94
C PHE A 237 11.63 4.56 5.23
N LEU A 238 10.32 4.65 4.98
CA LEU A 238 9.54 5.86 5.20
C LEU A 238 9.52 6.31 6.67
N LEU A 239 9.37 5.37 7.61
CA LEU A 239 9.44 5.71 9.03
C LEU A 239 10.86 6.12 9.43
N ALA A 240 11.87 5.39 8.98
CA ALA A 240 13.26 5.66 9.32
C ALA A 240 13.70 7.04 8.86
N MET A 241 13.23 7.56 7.72
CA MET A 241 13.53 8.94 7.27
C MET A 241 13.28 10.00 8.36
N ASN A 242 12.34 9.77 9.26
CA ASN A 242 12.01 10.72 10.34
C ASN A 242 12.93 10.60 11.57
N TYR A 243 13.65 9.48 11.75
CA TYR A 243 14.42 9.18 12.96
C TYR A 243 15.90 8.91 12.70
N CYS A 244 16.25 8.23 11.61
CA CYS A 244 17.60 7.77 11.35
C CYS A 244 18.57 8.92 11.11
N SER A 245 19.82 8.78 11.54
CA SER A 245 20.89 9.74 11.24
C SER A 245 21.54 9.44 9.89
N TYR A 246 21.61 8.15 9.53
CA TYR A 246 22.30 7.68 8.33
C TYR A 246 21.48 6.62 7.59
N ILE A 247 21.51 6.69 6.26
CA ILE A 247 20.91 5.70 5.36
C ILE A 247 22.01 5.20 4.45
N SER A 248 22.47 3.98 4.69
CA SER A 248 23.65 3.42 4.05
C SER A 248 23.34 2.07 3.40
N SER A 249 24.24 1.62 2.53
CA SER A 249 24.12 0.34 1.86
C SER A 249 24.76 -0.81 2.66
N SER A 250 24.56 -2.06 2.26
CA SER A 250 25.12 -3.25 2.94
C SER A 250 26.65 -3.25 2.99
N GLU A 251 27.29 -2.54 2.07
CA GLU A 251 28.74 -2.36 1.96
C GLU A 251 29.31 -1.81 3.26
N TRP A 252 28.61 -0.89 3.93
CA TRP A 252 29.03 -0.34 5.22
C TRP A 252 29.24 -1.44 6.28
N ILE A 253 28.33 -2.41 6.37
CA ILE A 253 28.44 -3.52 7.32
C ILE A 253 29.62 -4.42 6.95
N THR A 254 29.79 -4.72 5.65
CA THR A 254 30.87 -5.60 5.20
C THR A 254 32.25 -4.96 5.35
N GLU A 255 32.38 -3.66 5.16
CA GLU A 255 33.66 -2.96 5.31
C GLU A 255 34.00 -2.70 6.78
N SER A 256 32.97 -2.45 7.61
CA SER A 256 33.13 -2.42 9.07
C SER A 256 33.61 -3.76 9.62
N MET A 257 33.12 -4.87 9.06
CA MET A 257 33.59 -6.22 9.42
C MET A 257 35.08 -6.43 9.10
N LYS A 258 35.51 -6.02 7.89
CA LYS A 258 36.92 -6.14 7.48
C LYS A 258 37.85 -5.27 8.34
N SER A 259 37.37 -4.08 8.71
CA SER A 259 38.14 -3.11 9.50
C SER A 259 38.13 -3.40 11.00
N GLY A 260 37.27 -4.32 11.46
CA GLY A 260 37.11 -4.68 12.88
C GLY A 260 36.46 -3.59 13.75
N HIS A 261 35.97 -2.50 13.14
CA HIS A 261 35.28 -1.39 13.79
C HIS A 261 34.31 -0.73 12.81
N PHE A 262 33.33 0.04 13.31
CA PHE A 262 32.41 0.79 12.46
C PHE A 262 33.15 1.90 11.71
N VAL A 263 33.09 1.84 10.37
CA VAL A 263 33.69 2.85 9.48
C VAL A 263 32.72 4.03 9.26
N ASP A 264 33.22 5.16 8.76
CA ASP A 264 32.40 6.36 8.49
C ASP A 264 31.23 6.04 7.55
N GLU A 265 30.02 6.39 7.98
CA GLU A 265 28.77 6.02 7.34
C GLU A 265 28.49 6.86 6.10
N ARG A 266 29.03 8.09 6.04
CA ARG A 266 28.79 9.06 4.97
C ARG A 266 29.30 8.54 3.62
N VAL A 267 30.42 7.82 3.63
CA VAL A 267 31.06 7.24 2.44
C VAL A 267 30.16 6.20 1.78
N PHE A 268 29.31 5.52 2.56
CA PHE A 268 28.43 4.45 2.10
C PHE A 268 26.96 4.89 2.04
N THR A 269 26.71 6.20 1.98
CA THR A 269 25.34 6.73 1.85
C THR A 269 24.72 6.18 0.56
N LEU A 270 23.53 5.60 0.70
CA LEU A 270 22.85 4.98 -0.42
C LEU A 270 22.53 6.04 -1.49
N GLN A 271 22.97 5.81 -2.73
CA GLN A 271 22.63 6.68 -3.85
C GLN A 271 21.46 6.10 -4.63
N ASN A 272 20.63 6.98 -5.17
CA ASN A 272 19.56 6.57 -6.06
C ASN A 272 20.15 6.18 -7.42
N SER A 273 20.16 4.89 -7.74
CA SER A 273 20.70 4.36 -8.99
C SER A 273 19.80 4.64 -10.20
N ASP A 274 18.55 5.05 -9.98
CA ASP A 274 17.58 5.31 -11.05
C ASP A 274 17.81 6.70 -11.67
N ALA A 275 18.41 6.69 -12.87
CA ALA A 275 18.94 7.81 -13.66
C ALA A 275 17.97 8.96 -14.05
N GLY A 276 16.77 9.05 -13.46
CA GLY A 276 15.77 10.08 -13.77
C GLY A 276 15.23 10.88 -12.59
N SER A 277 15.56 10.49 -11.34
CA SER A 277 15.04 11.17 -10.15
C SER A 277 16.18 11.82 -9.37
N MET A 278 16.28 13.15 -9.44
CA MET A 278 17.25 13.99 -8.71
C MET A 278 16.93 14.07 -7.20
N TRP A 279 16.47 12.98 -6.59
CA TRP A 279 16.24 12.95 -5.16
C TRP A 279 17.51 12.54 -4.44
N ASN A 280 18.06 13.44 -3.63
CA ASN A 280 19.27 13.23 -2.85
C ASN A 280 18.92 12.99 -1.37
N ILE A 281 19.31 11.82 -0.85
CA ILE A 281 19.07 11.43 0.54
C ILE A 281 19.78 12.39 1.52
N LEU A 282 21.00 12.83 1.20
CA LEU A 282 21.75 13.75 2.05
C LEU A 282 21.02 15.08 2.20
N GLU A 283 20.54 15.63 1.07
CA GLU A 283 19.78 16.88 1.08
C GLU A 283 18.48 16.75 1.89
N ALA A 284 17.77 15.63 1.77
CA ALA A 284 16.57 15.37 2.56
C ALA A 284 16.89 15.30 4.08
N LEU A 285 17.95 14.60 4.46
CA LEU A 285 18.38 14.50 5.86
C LEU A 285 18.86 15.85 6.43
N GLU A 286 19.57 16.65 5.63
CA GLU A 286 19.99 18.01 5.99
C GLU A 286 18.79 18.94 6.17
N ARG A 287 17.81 18.89 5.26
CA ARG A 287 16.56 19.67 5.38
C ARG A 287 15.83 19.33 6.67
N ARG A 288 15.71 18.05 7.02
CA ARG A 288 15.10 17.63 8.30
C ARG A 288 15.80 18.25 9.50
N ASN A 289 17.13 18.25 9.50
CA ASN A 289 17.91 18.77 10.62
C ASN A 289 17.82 20.31 10.73
N ASN A 290 17.66 21.02 9.61
CA ASN A 290 17.69 22.48 9.55
C ASN A 290 16.29 23.14 9.59
N GLN A 291 15.29 22.53 8.96
CA GLN A 291 13.95 23.11 8.74
C GLN A 291 12.88 22.52 9.68
N GLY A 292 13.27 21.55 10.52
CA GLY A 292 12.35 20.87 11.42
C GLY A 292 11.51 19.80 10.72
N LYS A 293 10.42 19.40 11.36
CA LYS A 293 9.57 18.31 10.87
C LYS A 293 8.69 18.77 9.71
N PRO A 294 8.55 17.97 8.62
CA PRO A 294 7.92 18.43 7.38
C PRO A 294 6.43 18.73 7.51
N PHE A 295 5.74 18.13 8.49
CA PHE A 295 4.32 18.29 8.70
C PHE A 295 3.97 18.98 10.02
N ALA A 296 4.93 19.70 10.62
CA ALA A 296 4.66 20.52 11.79
C ALA A 296 3.47 21.46 11.54
N ASP A 297 2.57 21.56 12.52
CA ASP A 297 1.35 22.38 12.49
C ASP A 297 0.31 22.02 11.42
N LEU A 298 0.48 20.88 10.72
CA LEU A 298 -0.49 20.39 9.74
C LEU A 298 -1.47 19.38 10.37
N GLN A 299 -2.75 19.58 10.09
CA GLN A 299 -3.86 18.71 10.46
C GLN A 299 -4.32 17.89 9.25
N PHE A 300 -4.30 16.57 9.36
CA PHE A 300 -4.66 15.67 8.26
C PHE A 300 -6.02 15.01 8.47
N HIS A 301 -6.76 14.89 7.37
CA HIS A 301 -7.96 14.07 7.28
C HIS A 301 -7.83 13.08 6.12
N LEU A 302 -7.88 11.78 6.45
CA LEU A 302 -7.81 10.69 5.48
C LEU A 302 -9.22 10.19 5.15
N THR A 303 -9.61 10.24 3.88
CA THR A 303 -10.87 9.63 3.45
C THR A 303 -10.77 8.09 3.49
N PRO A 304 -11.88 7.36 3.70
CA PRO A 304 -11.81 5.92 4.02
C PRO A 304 -11.30 5.01 2.89
N GLY A 305 -11.44 5.42 1.63
CA GLY A 305 -10.98 4.70 0.43
C GLY A 305 -9.47 4.81 0.19
N VAL A 306 -8.78 5.72 0.87
CA VAL A 306 -7.31 5.84 0.79
C VAL A 306 -6.63 4.51 1.16
N SER A 307 -7.10 3.85 2.21
CA SER A 307 -6.52 2.60 2.71
C SER A 307 -6.73 1.40 1.79
N LEU A 308 -7.61 1.50 0.79
CA LEU A 308 -7.79 0.47 -0.23
C LEU A 308 -7.03 0.77 -1.52
N SER A 309 -6.86 2.06 -1.82
CA SER A 309 -6.14 2.46 -3.02
C SER A 309 -4.62 2.29 -2.88
N THR A 310 -4.10 2.16 -1.65
CA THR A 310 -2.67 1.98 -1.38
C THR A 310 -2.40 0.66 -0.67
N SER A 311 -1.21 0.10 -0.86
CA SER A 311 -0.71 -1.05 -0.08
C SER A 311 -0.48 -0.72 1.41
N LEU A 312 -0.62 0.55 1.80
CA LEU A 312 -0.40 1.04 3.16
C LEU A 312 -1.71 1.14 3.95
N SER A 313 -1.68 0.65 5.19
CA SER A 313 -2.81 0.75 6.12
C SER A 313 -3.01 2.18 6.64
N ARG A 314 -4.25 2.54 7.01
CA ARG A 314 -4.58 3.82 7.68
C ARG A 314 -3.72 4.04 8.93
N ASN A 315 -3.52 2.99 9.72
CA ASN A 315 -2.77 3.07 10.97
C ASN A 315 -1.31 3.41 10.69
N PHE A 316 -0.74 2.83 9.63
CA PHE A 316 0.62 3.14 9.21
C PHE A 316 0.75 4.58 8.71
N LEU A 317 -0.21 5.08 7.91
CA LEU A 317 -0.22 6.48 7.47
C LEU A 317 -0.36 7.44 8.66
N SER A 318 -1.20 7.11 9.64
CA SER A 318 -1.34 7.86 10.89
C SER A 318 -0.03 7.93 11.67
N GLU A 319 0.65 6.79 11.82
CA GLU A 319 1.96 6.72 12.45
C GLU A 319 3.00 7.56 11.70
N LEU A 320 3.01 7.48 10.38
CA LEU A 320 3.93 8.21 9.52
C LEU A 320 3.72 9.73 9.62
N ILE A 321 2.46 10.20 9.59
CA ILE A 321 2.10 11.61 9.76
C ILE A 321 2.56 12.12 11.13
N THR A 322 2.31 11.32 12.18
CA THR A 322 2.69 11.68 13.56
C THR A 322 4.21 11.73 13.73
N ALA A 323 4.94 10.78 13.14
CA ALA A 323 6.39 10.78 13.13
C ALA A 323 6.94 12.06 12.48
N ALA A 324 6.35 12.43 11.35
CA ALA A 324 6.64 13.64 10.57
C ALA A 324 6.09 14.95 11.18
N GLY A 325 5.50 14.91 12.38
CA GLY A 325 5.11 16.10 13.16
C GLY A 325 3.71 16.64 12.88
N GLY A 326 2.94 16.00 12.01
CA GLY A 326 1.54 16.34 11.78
C GLY A 326 0.62 15.63 12.78
N SER A 327 -0.61 16.10 12.88
CA SER A 327 -1.66 15.40 13.62
C SER A 327 -2.81 15.01 12.72
N ILE A 328 -3.43 13.88 13.05
CA ILE A 328 -4.50 13.30 12.26
C ILE A 328 -5.81 13.38 13.04
N GLN A 329 -6.91 13.68 12.35
CA GLN A 329 -8.23 13.57 12.94
C GLN A 329 -8.59 12.13 13.23
N SER A 330 -9.21 11.91 14.38
CA SER A 330 -9.69 10.59 14.78
C SER A 330 -10.65 10.03 13.71
N PRO A 331 -10.68 8.71 13.50
CA PRO A 331 -11.54 8.09 12.49
C PRO A 331 -13.03 8.38 12.67
N ASP A 332 -13.44 8.66 13.92
CA ASP A 332 -14.83 8.91 14.32
C ASP A 332 -15.21 10.40 14.23
N GLU A 333 -14.23 11.30 14.14
CA GLU A 333 -14.47 12.71 13.95
C GLU A 333 -14.90 12.99 12.51
N LYS A 334 -16.04 13.67 12.38
CA LYS A 334 -16.49 14.18 11.09
C LYS A 334 -15.47 15.18 10.55
N ARG A 335 -15.19 15.05 9.25
CA ARG A 335 -14.40 16.00 8.47
C ARG A 335 -14.83 17.44 8.77
N TRP A 336 -13.87 18.36 8.81
CA TRP A 336 -14.18 19.78 8.97
C TRP A 336 -15.13 20.27 7.86
N SER A 337 -16.09 21.11 8.26
CA SER A 337 -16.97 21.77 7.30
C SER A 337 -16.17 22.74 6.44
N VAL A 338 -16.62 22.94 5.21
CA VAL A 338 -15.99 23.89 4.27
C VAL A 338 -15.80 25.27 4.88
N ARG A 339 -16.76 25.75 5.70
CA ARG A 339 -16.66 27.04 6.40
C ARG A 339 -15.47 27.10 7.36
N LYS A 340 -15.31 26.06 8.19
CA LYS A 340 -14.20 25.96 9.15
C LYS A 340 -12.84 25.88 8.43
N ILE A 341 -12.78 25.19 7.30
CA ILE A 341 -11.57 25.12 6.46
C ILE A 341 -11.22 26.51 5.93
N LEU A 342 -12.20 27.24 5.38
CA LEU A 342 -12.01 28.59 4.82
C LEU A 342 -11.64 29.63 5.88
N GLU A 343 -12.23 29.58 7.08
CA GLU A 343 -11.88 30.45 8.22
C GLU A 343 -10.43 30.25 8.64
N ASN A 344 -9.99 29.00 8.69
CA ASN A 344 -8.61 28.65 9.05
C ASN A 344 -7.59 29.18 8.00
N VAL A 345 -7.92 29.11 6.71
CA VAL A 345 -7.09 29.68 5.64
C VAL A 345 -7.02 31.21 5.76
N LYS A 346 -8.13 31.89 6.05
CA LYS A 346 -8.17 33.36 6.25
C LYS A 346 -7.36 33.79 7.47
N ASN A 347 -7.49 33.09 8.59
CA ASN A 347 -6.74 33.40 9.81
C ASN A 347 -5.23 33.17 9.64
N SER A 348 -4.84 32.19 8.81
CA SER A 348 -3.43 31.98 8.46
C SER A 348 -2.83 33.07 7.56
N GLN A 349 -3.66 33.91 6.91
CA GLN A 349 -3.21 35.05 6.09
C GLN A 349 -3.06 36.36 6.89
N VAL A 350 -3.61 36.45 8.10
CA VAL A 350 -3.63 37.70 8.88
C VAL A 350 -2.94 37.50 10.22
N CYS A 351 -1.61 37.68 10.24
CA CYS A 351 -0.85 37.90 11.47
C CYS A 351 0.03 39.14 11.30
N THR A 352 -0.45 40.28 11.79
CA THR A 352 0.25 41.57 11.76
C THR A 352 1.02 41.88 13.05
N HIS A 353 1.17 40.93 13.99
CA HIS A 353 1.69 41.26 15.33
C HIS A 353 2.71 40.32 15.98
N CYS A 354 3.25 39.30 15.31
CA CYS A 354 4.31 38.47 15.90
C CYS A 354 5.48 38.26 14.94
N LEU A 355 6.64 38.82 15.32
CA LEU A 355 7.88 38.91 14.55
C LEU A 355 8.74 37.62 14.54
N SER A 356 8.20 36.44 14.90
CA SER A 356 9.03 35.23 14.98
C SER A 356 8.27 33.90 14.85
N PHE A 357 7.31 33.78 13.93
CA PHE A 357 6.82 32.47 13.50
C PHE A 357 6.63 32.48 11.98
N VAL A 358 7.19 31.46 11.32
CA VAL A 358 7.14 31.28 9.86
C VAL A 358 5.69 31.23 9.42
N VAL A 359 5.23 32.32 8.81
CA VAL A 359 3.94 32.39 8.12
C VAL A 359 3.96 31.33 7.03
N LEU A 360 3.11 30.31 7.14
CA LEU A 360 2.79 29.43 6.02
C LEU A 360 2.04 30.27 4.98
N ASN A 361 2.78 31.04 4.16
CA ASN A 361 2.36 31.96 3.08
C ASN A 361 0.97 31.64 2.44
N GLY A 362 -0.13 31.91 3.14
CA GLY A 362 -1.48 31.55 2.71
C GLY A 362 -1.73 30.05 2.44
N LYS A 363 -0.90 29.13 2.96
CA LYS A 363 -1.03 27.68 2.72
C LYS A 363 -1.95 27.02 3.75
N PRO A 364 -2.77 26.05 3.36
CA PRO A 364 -3.73 25.43 4.27
C PRO A 364 -3.01 24.62 5.36
N THR A 365 -3.37 24.87 6.62
CA THR A 365 -2.95 24.04 7.76
C THR A 365 -3.82 22.79 7.93
N TYR A 366 -4.95 22.70 7.21
CA TYR A 366 -5.79 21.51 7.15
C TYR A 366 -5.70 20.84 5.77
N ILE A 367 -5.20 19.62 5.74
CA ILE A 367 -4.91 18.85 4.52
C ILE A 367 -5.86 17.65 4.43
N VAL A 368 -6.64 17.61 3.36
CA VAL A 368 -7.52 16.47 3.05
C VAL A 368 -6.85 15.56 2.05
N ILE A 369 -6.64 14.31 2.44
CA ILE A 369 -6.04 13.28 1.60
C ILE A 369 -7.12 12.32 1.15
N SER A 370 -7.22 12.18 -0.17
CA SER A 370 -8.22 11.35 -0.81
C SER A 370 -7.63 10.50 -1.93
N CYS A 371 -8.45 9.62 -2.50
CA CYS A 371 -8.13 8.79 -3.65
C CYS A 371 -9.19 8.98 -4.74
N LYS A 372 -8.94 8.45 -5.93
CA LYS A 372 -9.86 8.56 -7.07
C LYS A 372 -11.27 8.05 -6.76
N ASP A 373 -11.37 7.03 -5.91
CA ASP A 373 -12.66 6.42 -5.53
C ASP A 373 -13.49 7.31 -4.59
N ASP A 374 -12.85 8.17 -3.79
CA ASP A 374 -13.48 9.03 -2.78
C ASP A 374 -13.68 10.48 -3.23
N VAL A 375 -13.38 10.81 -4.50
CA VAL A 375 -13.50 12.18 -5.05
C VAL A 375 -14.90 12.76 -4.81
N HIS A 376 -15.93 11.90 -4.89
CA HIS A 376 -17.32 12.29 -4.68
C HIS A 376 -17.61 12.85 -3.28
N ILE A 377 -16.88 12.44 -2.22
CA ILE A 377 -17.04 12.99 -0.86
C ILE A 377 -16.40 14.38 -0.73
N CYS A 378 -15.39 14.65 -1.56
CA CYS A 378 -14.60 15.87 -1.52
C CYS A 378 -15.11 16.93 -2.51
N MET A 379 -16.21 16.66 -3.22
CA MET A 379 -16.79 17.57 -4.22
C MET A 379 -17.19 18.93 -3.64
N ASP A 380 -17.62 18.99 -2.37
CA ASP A 380 -17.93 20.25 -1.68
C ASP A 380 -16.67 21.10 -1.43
N ILE A 381 -15.54 20.46 -1.09
CA ILE A 381 -14.23 21.10 -0.92
C ILE A 381 -13.72 21.63 -2.26
N LEU A 382 -13.80 20.81 -3.31
CA LEU A 382 -13.38 21.18 -4.66
C LEU A 382 -14.21 22.36 -5.20
N ARG A 383 -15.53 22.35 -4.98
CA ARG A 383 -16.43 23.48 -5.32
C ARG A 383 -16.10 24.75 -4.56
N ALA A 384 -15.54 24.64 -3.35
CA ALA A 384 -15.08 25.76 -2.54
C ALA A 384 -13.66 26.24 -2.90
N ASN A 385 -13.11 25.75 -4.02
CA ASN A 385 -11.78 26.10 -4.55
C ASN A 385 -10.63 25.77 -3.57
N GLN A 386 -10.79 24.73 -2.77
CA GLN A 386 -9.77 24.20 -1.86
C GLN A 386 -9.13 22.94 -2.46
N ASP A 387 -7.82 22.79 -2.25
CA ASP A 387 -7.04 21.70 -2.82
C ASP A 387 -7.19 20.40 -2.01
N VAL A 388 -7.38 19.28 -2.73
CA VAL A 388 -7.45 17.93 -2.17
C VAL A 388 -6.21 17.17 -2.65
N TYR A 389 -5.55 16.48 -1.74
CA TYR A 389 -4.25 15.87 -1.99
C TYR A 389 -4.34 14.36 -2.09
N SER A 390 -3.36 13.77 -2.77
CA SER A 390 -3.22 12.31 -2.84
C SER A 390 -2.29 11.81 -1.73
N VAL A 391 -2.18 10.48 -1.57
CA VAL A 391 -1.23 9.87 -0.62
C VAL A 391 0.22 10.23 -0.93
N GLU A 392 0.54 10.59 -2.18
CA GLU A 392 1.86 11.07 -2.56
C GLU A 392 2.25 12.35 -1.81
N PHE A 393 1.28 13.13 -1.31
CA PHE A 393 1.59 14.27 -0.44
C PHE A 393 2.34 13.83 0.82
N ILE A 394 1.89 12.73 1.44
CA ILE A 394 2.56 12.17 2.62
C ILE A 394 3.89 11.54 2.19
N LEU A 395 3.85 10.65 1.19
CA LEU A 395 5.01 9.83 0.85
C LEU A 395 6.16 10.68 0.30
N SER A 396 5.87 11.56 -0.66
CA SER A 396 6.87 12.47 -1.21
C SER A 396 7.26 13.55 -0.20
N GLY A 397 6.35 13.93 0.71
CA GLY A 397 6.68 14.90 1.76
C GLY A 397 7.66 14.35 2.80
N VAL A 398 7.49 13.09 3.20
CA VAL A 398 8.44 12.40 4.08
C VAL A 398 9.77 12.11 3.36
N MET A 399 9.73 11.72 2.08
CA MET A 399 10.97 11.48 1.33
C MET A 399 11.77 12.78 1.15
N ASN A 400 11.13 13.87 0.75
CA ASN A 400 11.82 15.16 0.53
C ASN A 400 12.03 15.99 1.80
N GLN A 401 11.45 15.54 2.93
CA GLN A 401 11.42 16.27 4.20
C GLN A 401 10.86 17.71 4.06
N VAL A 402 9.90 17.89 3.15
CA VAL A 402 9.20 19.16 2.88
C VAL A 402 7.77 18.86 2.45
N ALA A 403 6.77 19.60 2.96
CA ALA A 403 5.37 19.45 2.54
C ALA A 403 5.15 19.80 1.04
N PRO A 404 4.75 18.83 0.19
CA PRO A 404 4.69 19.01 -1.26
C PRO A 404 3.30 19.50 -1.68
N TYR A 405 3.07 20.81 -1.56
CA TYR A 405 1.79 21.43 -1.95
C TYR A 405 1.45 21.34 -3.44
N ASP A 406 2.40 20.91 -4.28
CA ASP A 406 2.19 20.68 -5.71
C ASP A 406 1.54 19.31 -6.00
N ALA A 407 1.46 18.40 -5.01
CA ALA A 407 0.92 17.04 -5.14
C ALA A 407 -0.63 16.96 -5.07
N VAL A 408 -1.30 17.86 -5.77
CA VAL A 408 -2.78 17.97 -5.77
C VAL A 408 -3.40 16.80 -6.54
N LEU A 409 -4.38 16.13 -5.94
CA LEU A 409 -5.08 14.98 -6.54
C LEU A 409 -5.94 15.38 -7.74
N CYS A 410 -6.55 16.57 -7.69
CA CYS A 410 -7.36 17.13 -8.77
C CYS A 410 -6.74 18.46 -9.19
N VAL A 411 -6.06 18.47 -10.34
CA VAL A 411 -5.58 19.72 -10.94
C VAL A 411 -6.80 20.56 -11.27
N LYS A 412 -6.84 21.79 -10.75
CA LYS A 412 -7.84 22.79 -11.15
C LYS A 412 -7.83 22.84 -12.67
N GLU A 413 -8.93 22.46 -13.32
CA GLU A 413 -9.15 22.81 -14.72
C GLU A 413 -9.07 24.33 -14.76
N THR A 414 -7.90 24.82 -15.17
CA THR A 414 -7.70 26.23 -15.43
C THR A 414 -8.68 26.50 -16.54
N LYS A 415 -9.72 27.29 -16.24
CA LYS A 415 -10.53 27.92 -17.27
C LYS A 415 -9.53 28.67 -18.16
N GLN A 416 -9.14 28.05 -19.28
CA GLN A 416 -8.61 28.78 -20.40
C GLN A 416 -9.74 29.69 -20.83
N ALA A 417 -9.65 30.93 -20.37
CA ALA A 417 -10.40 32.02 -20.93
C ALA A 417 -10.00 32.14 -22.39
N ASN A 418 -10.96 31.92 -23.28
CA ASN A 418 -11.06 32.60 -24.56
C ASN A 418 -12.47 33.16 -24.65
#